data_AF-A0A925D109-F1
#
_entry.id   AF-A0A925D109-F1
#
_cell.length_a   1.000
_cell.length_b   1.000
_cell.length_c   1.000
_cell.angle_alpha   90.00
_cell.angle_beta   90.00
_cell.angle_gamma   90.00
#
_symmetry.space_group_name_H-M   'P 1'
#
loop_
_entity.id
_entity.type
_entity.pdbx_description
1 polymer ?
#
loop_
_entity_poly.entity_id
_entity_poly.type
_entity_poly.pdbx_seq_one_letter_code
_entity_poly.pdbx_strand_id
1 'polypeptide(L)' 'MSLSAPAEPATQARLDLAVSSARAAGAVTLQWFRQAALAVERKGDGSPVTAADRAAESL' A
#
# COMPACT_ATOMS: atom_id res chain seq x y z
N MET A 1 11.12 -14.42 25.88
CA MET A 1 11.02 -14.21 24.42
C MET A 1 10.05 -15.25 23.90
N SER A 2 8.77 -14.88 23.75
CA SER A 2 7.73 -15.84 23.36
C SER A 2 7.89 -16.16 21.88
N LEU A 3 8.19 -17.41 21.55
CA LEU A 3 8.20 -17.89 20.18
C LEU A 3 6.74 -18.08 19.77
N SER A 4 6.26 -17.23 18.87
CA SER A 4 4.96 -17.40 18.25
C SER A 4 4.95 -18.73 17.48
N ALA A 5 3.89 -19.51 17.63
CA ALA A 5 3.71 -20.73 16.86
C ALA A 5 3.73 -20.41 15.35
N PRO A 6 4.21 -21.33 14.50
CA PRO A 6 4.18 -21.12 13.06
C PRO A 6 2.75 -20.80 12.60
N ALA A 7 2.62 -19.80 11.74
CA ALA A 7 1.32 -19.42 11.19
C ALA A 7 0.75 -20.57 10.35
N GLU A 8 -0.57 -20.77 10.43
CA GLU A 8 -1.30 -21.67 9.53
C GLU A 8 -0.95 -21.36 8.05
N PRO A 9 -0.84 -22.37 7.17
CA PRO A 9 -0.39 -22.15 5.78
C PRO A 9 -1.21 -21.08 5.03
N ALA A 10 -2.53 -21.04 5.26
CA ALA A 10 -3.40 -20.04 4.66
C ALA A 10 -3.17 -18.61 5.22
N THR A 11 -2.71 -18.49 6.46
CA THR A 11 -2.31 -17.21 7.05
C THR A 11 -0.97 -16.77 6.48
N GLN A 12 -0.02 -17.68 6.36
CA GLN A 12 1.29 -17.38 5.75
C GLN A 12 1.14 -16.92 4.29
N ALA A 13 0.32 -17.61 3.49
CA ALA A 13 0.07 -17.21 2.10
C ALA A 13 -0.55 -15.81 1.96
N ARG A 14 -1.48 -15.45 2.87
CA ARG A 14 -2.07 -14.09 2.90
C ARG A 14 -1.04 -13.05 3.32
N LEU A 15 -0.16 -13.38 4.26
CA LEU A 15 0.92 -12.49 4.68
C LEU A 15 1.91 -12.25 3.54
N ASP A 16 2.32 -13.31 2.85
CA ASP A 16 3.25 -13.21 1.72
C ASP A 16 2.67 -12.34 0.60
N LEU A 17 1.39 -12.54 0.28
CA LEU A 17 0.66 -11.69 -0.66
C LEU A 17 0.66 -10.22 -0.19
N ALA A 18 0.22 -9.96 1.05
CA ALA A 18 0.13 -8.61 1.59
C ALA A 18 1.48 -7.88 1.59
N VAL A 19 2.57 -8.56 1.97
CA VAL A 19 3.92 -8.01 1.95
C VAL A 19 4.37 -7.69 0.52
N SER A 20 4.11 -8.59 -0.44
CA SER A 20 4.47 -8.35 -1.84
C SER A 20 3.70 -7.17 -2.44
N SER A 21 2.39 -7.08 -2.20
CA SER A 21 1.55 -5.97 -2.64
C SER A 21 1.99 -4.65 -2.01
N ALA A 22 2.26 -4.62 -0.70
CA ALA A 22 2.72 -3.42 -0.02
C ALA A 22 4.07 -2.92 -0.55
N ARG A 23 4.99 -3.82 -0.90
CA ARG A 23 6.27 -3.45 -1.52
C ARG A 23 6.08 -2.87 -2.92
N ALA A 24 5.22 -3.47 -3.74
CA ALA A 24 4.92 -2.97 -5.08
C ALA A 24 4.25 -1.58 -5.04
N ALA A 25 3.21 -1.42 -4.21
CA ALA A 25 2.55 -0.14 -3.98
C ALA A 25 3.51 0.92 -3.42
N GLY A 26 4.37 0.56 -2.47
CA GLY A 26 5.38 1.45 -1.91
C GLY A 26 6.39 1.93 -2.96
N ALA A 27 6.86 1.05 -3.84
CA ALA A 27 7.79 1.41 -4.91
C ALA A 27 7.18 2.42 -5.89
N VAL A 28 5.89 2.27 -6.21
CA VAL A 28 5.16 3.20 -7.07
C VAL A 28 4.94 4.53 -6.35
N THR A 29 4.37 4.54 -5.15
CA THR A 29 4.07 5.79 -4.42
C THR A 29 5.31 6.65 -4.13
N LEU A 30 6.48 6.03 -3.93
CA LEU A 30 7.75 6.75 -3.77
C LEU A 30 8.12 7.65 -4.95
N GLN A 31 7.62 7.38 -6.16
CA GLN A 31 7.88 8.22 -7.33
C GLN A 31 7.32 9.64 -7.14
N TRP A 32 6.22 9.79 -6.39
CA TRP A 32 5.60 11.09 -6.08
C TRP A 32 6.22 11.78 -4.86
N PHE A 33 7.06 11.10 -4.09
CA PHE A 33 7.64 11.68 -2.88
C PHE A 33 8.60 12.82 -3.22
N ARG A 34 8.54 13.91 -2.45
CA ARG A 34 9.35 15.14 -2.66
C ARG A 34 9.10 15.87 -3.99
N GLN A 35 8.00 15.60 -4.66
CA GLN A 35 7.56 16.41 -5.79
C GLN A 35 6.81 17.65 -5.29
N ALA A 36 7.17 18.83 -5.81
CA ALA A 36 6.56 20.09 -5.40
C ALA A 36 5.07 20.21 -5.80
N ALA A 37 4.64 19.43 -6.80
CA ALA A 37 3.29 19.50 -7.38
C ALA A 37 2.44 18.27 -7.04
N LEU A 38 2.30 17.93 -5.74
CA LEU A 38 1.39 16.87 -5.32
C LEU A 38 -0.07 17.34 -5.42
N ALA A 39 -0.76 16.92 -6.48
CA ALA A 39 -2.20 17.18 -6.63
C ALA A 39 -3.01 16.30 -5.66
N VAL A 40 -3.89 16.95 -4.89
CA VAL A 40 -4.83 16.30 -3.97
C VAL A 40 -6.24 16.52 -4.50
N GLU A 41 -6.90 15.43 -4.86
CA GLU A 41 -8.31 15.39 -5.21
C GLU A 41 -9.15 15.07 -3.96
N ARG A 42 -10.44 15.44 -3.99
CA ARG A 42 -11.40 15.04 -2.95
C ARG A 42 -12.41 14.07 -3.54
N LYS A 43 -12.62 12.94 -2.87
CA LYS A 43 -13.67 11.95 -3.21
C LYS A 43 -15.05 12.50 -2.85
N GLY A 44 -16.10 11.81 -3.27
CA GLY A 44 -17.50 12.21 -3.01
C GLY A 44 -17.86 12.31 -1.52
N ASP A 45 -17.13 11.60 -0.65
CA ASP A 45 -17.25 11.68 0.81
C ASP A 45 -16.35 12.76 1.44
N GLY A 46 -15.66 13.56 0.63
CA GLY A 46 -14.75 14.62 1.06
C GLY A 46 -13.36 14.16 1.48
N SER A 47 -13.09 12.84 1.50
CA SER A 47 -11.77 12.30 1.81
C SER A 47 -10.74 12.65 0.72
N PRO A 48 -9.46 12.90 1.08
CA PRO A 48 -8.43 13.21 0.10
C PRO A 48 -7.98 11.95 -0.64
N VAL A 49 -7.58 12.12 -1.91
CA VAL A 49 -6.90 11.11 -2.71
C VAL A 49 -5.87 11.78 -3.62
N THR A 50 -4.74 11.13 -3.82
CA THR A 50 -3.67 11.60 -4.71
C THR A 50 -3.53 10.69 -5.94
N ALA A 51 -2.80 11.15 -6.95
CA ALA A 51 -2.40 10.31 -8.07
C ALA A 51 -1.58 9.08 -7.62
N ALA A 52 -0.80 9.21 -6.54
CA ALA A 52 -0.02 8.11 -5.98
C ALA A 52 -0.93 7.01 -5.40
N ASP A 53 -2.00 7.39 -4.68
CA ASP A 53 -2.97 6.44 -4.13
C ASP A 53 -3.67 5.65 -5.23
N ARG A 54 -4.11 6.35 -6.30
CA ARG A 54 -4.77 5.71 -7.46
C ARG A 54 -3.82 4.78 -8.20
N ALA A 55 -2.56 5.17 -8.37
CA ALA A 55 -1.56 4.34 -9.02
C ALA A 55 -1.29 3.06 -8.22
N ALA A 56 -1.17 3.17 -6.90
CA ALA A 56 -1.00 2.02 -6.00
C ALA A 56 -2.19 1.06 -6.01
N GLU A 57 -3.42 1.58 -6.07
CA GLU A 57 -4.66 0.78 -6.11
C GLU A 57 -4.81 -0.04 -7.41
N SER A 58 -4.14 0.37 -8.49
CA SER A 58 -4.26 -0.29 -9.81
C SER A 58 -3.31 -1.48 -10.06
N LEU A 59 -2.43 -1.80 -9.10
CA LEU A 59 -1.48 -2.91 -9.16
C LEU A 59 -2.11 -4.24 -8.72
#